data_AF-A0A8S1CSG3-F1
#
_entry.id   AF-A0A8S1CSG3-F1
#
_cell.length_a   1.000
_cell.length_b   1.000
_cell.length_c   1.000
_cell.angle_alpha   90.00
_cell.angle_beta   90.00
_cell.angle_gamma   90.00
#
_symmetry.space_group_name_H-M   'P 1'
#
loop_
_entity.id
_entity.type
_entity.pdbx_description
1 polymer ?
#
loop_
_entity_poly.entity_id
_entity_poly.type
_entity_poly.pdbx_seq_one_letter_code
_entity_poly.pdbx_strand_id
1 'polypeptide(L)'
;MSLERQVRLKLAGKRDAEQEKEAMEWIESVLGEKLFNRGESYEDVLRDGQVLCRLMNKIQPGSVAKINKSGGQFKMMENINLFQQALKSYGVADLDVFQTVDLYEKKDIAQVTTTLFALGRTTYRHPEWQGPYLGPRPAEENKRDFSEEQLRAGEGIIGLQAGQNKGASQAGQSLGATRKILLGK
;
A
#
# COMPACT_ATOMS: atom_id res chain seq x y z
N MET A 1 14.73 5.50 29.82
CA MET A 1 13.79 4.66 29.02
C MET A 1 14.64 3.91 27.99
N SER A 2 14.64 2.56 28.00
CA SER A 2 15.42 1.77 27.02
C SER A 2 14.99 2.07 25.58
N LEU A 3 15.94 2.05 24.64
CA LEU A 3 15.71 2.25 23.20
C LEU A 3 14.61 1.31 22.68
N GLU A 4 14.60 0.04 23.13
CA GLU A 4 13.60 -0.94 22.75
C GLU A 4 12.18 -0.54 23.17
N ARG A 5 12.04 0.05 24.36
CA ARG A 5 10.74 0.54 24.85
C ARG A 5 10.24 1.70 24.01
N GLN A 6 11.13 2.61 23.59
CA GLN A 6 10.75 3.73 22.72
C GLN A 6 10.32 3.24 21.33
N VAL A 7 11.02 2.26 20.77
CA VAL A 7 10.64 1.64 19.48
C VAL A 7 9.28 0.96 19.58
N ARG A 8 9.04 0.14 20.61
CA ARG A 8 7.75 -0.53 20.82
C ARG A 8 6.59 0.46 20.96
N LEU A 9 6.78 1.55 21.69
CA LEU A 9 5.74 2.59 21.84
C LEU A 9 5.43 3.28 20.50
N LYS A 10 6.45 3.57 19.69
CA LYS A 10 6.25 4.14 18.35
C LYS A 10 5.51 3.19 17.42
N LEU A 11 5.84 1.90 17.44
CA LEU A 11 5.17 0.89 16.61
C LEU A 11 3.72 0.67 17.06
N ALA A 12 3.48 0.60 18.38
CA ALA A 12 2.13 0.51 18.92
C ALA A 12 1.27 1.73 18.52
N GLY A 13 1.85 2.92 18.42
CA GLY A 13 1.17 4.12 17.95
C GLY A 13 0.81 4.12 16.45
N LYS A 14 1.36 3.20 15.65
CA LYS A 14 0.97 3.02 14.24
C LYS A 14 -0.25 2.11 14.07
N ARG A 15 -0.67 1.40 15.13
CA ARG A 15 -1.83 0.52 15.06
C ARG A 15 -3.08 1.36 14.93
N ASP A 16 -3.92 0.97 13.98
CA ASP A 16 -5.24 1.54 13.78
C ASP A 16 -6.28 0.43 14.01
N ALA A 17 -7.08 0.60 15.07
CA ALA A 17 -8.07 -0.39 15.46
C ALA A 17 -9.20 -0.53 14.43
N GLU A 18 -9.49 0.53 13.65
CA GLU A 18 -10.49 0.49 12.59
C GLU A 18 -10.00 -0.34 11.40
N GLN A 19 -8.74 -0.13 11.01
CA GLN A 19 -8.10 -0.94 9.96
C GLN A 19 -7.94 -2.41 10.35
N GLU A 20 -7.59 -2.69 11.60
CA GLU A 20 -7.55 -4.07 12.11
C GLU A 20 -8.93 -4.72 12.04
N LYS A 21 -9.99 -3.99 12.40
CA LYS A 21 -11.37 -4.48 12.29
C LYS A 21 -11.79 -4.74 10.85
N GLU A 22 -11.49 -3.83 9.93
CA GLU A 22 -11.76 -4.00 8.51
C GLU A 22 -11.03 -5.21 7.93
N ALA A 23 -9.74 -5.40 8.29
CA ALA A 23 -8.96 -6.56 7.87
C ALA A 23 -9.54 -7.87 8.42
N MET A 24 -10.01 -7.89 9.68
CA MET A 24 -10.69 -9.05 10.26
C MET A 24 -11.97 -9.41 9.50
N GLU A 25 -12.86 -8.44 9.31
CA GLU A 25 -14.11 -8.62 8.57
C GLU A 25 -13.86 -9.09 7.14
N TRP A 26 -12.83 -8.56 6.49
CA TRP A 26 -12.43 -9.00 5.16
C TRP A 26 -11.98 -10.46 5.15
N ILE A 27 -11.10 -10.87 6.07
CA ILE A 27 -10.66 -12.28 6.18
C ILE A 27 -11.86 -13.22 6.38
N GLU A 28 -12.79 -12.86 7.27
CA GLU A 28 -14.00 -13.64 7.51
C GLU A 28 -14.89 -13.71 6.27
N SER A 29 -15.03 -12.60 5.54
CA SER A 29 -15.83 -12.55 4.31
C SER A 29 -15.23 -13.40 3.18
N VAL A 30 -13.90 -13.45 3.07
CA VAL A 30 -13.21 -14.29 2.07
C VAL A 30 -13.31 -15.78 2.42
N LEU A 31 -13.14 -16.13 3.70
CA LEU A 31 -13.17 -17.52 4.14
C LEU A 31 -14.59 -18.06 4.33
N GLY A 32 -15.58 -17.19 4.56
CA GLY A 32 -16.96 -17.55 4.88
C GLY A 32 -17.12 -18.15 6.29
N GLU A 33 -16.15 -17.93 7.17
CA GLU A 33 -16.10 -18.48 8.54
C GLU A 33 -15.97 -17.33 9.55
N LYS A 34 -16.64 -17.43 10.70
CA LYS A 34 -16.40 -16.54 11.83
C LYS A 34 -15.19 -17.02 12.60
N LEU A 35 -14.10 -16.27 12.53
CA LEU A 35 -12.81 -16.62 13.13
C LEU A 35 -12.48 -15.74 14.34
N PHE A 36 -12.99 -14.52 14.38
CA PHE A 36 -12.68 -13.57 15.44
C PHE A 36 -13.86 -13.49 16.43
N ASN A 37 -13.78 -14.27 17.51
CA ASN A 37 -14.79 -14.21 18.56
C ASN A 37 -14.60 -12.97 19.45
N ARG A 38 -15.67 -12.54 20.14
CA ARG A 38 -15.61 -11.43 21.09
C ARG A 38 -14.62 -11.76 22.22
N GLY A 39 -13.43 -11.15 22.17
CA GLY A 39 -12.40 -11.26 23.21
C GLY A 39 -11.08 -11.89 22.75
N GLU A 40 -11.00 -12.41 21.52
CA GLU A 40 -9.72 -12.91 20.98
C GLU A 40 -8.95 -11.77 20.31
N SER A 41 -7.66 -11.65 20.63
CA SER A 41 -6.80 -10.63 20.02
C SER A 41 -6.56 -10.97 18.55
N TYR A 42 -6.68 -9.96 17.68
CA TYR A 42 -6.38 -10.05 16.24
C TYR A 42 -5.06 -10.79 15.96
N GLU A 43 -4.00 -10.43 16.68
CA GLU A 43 -2.69 -11.03 16.49
C GLU A 43 -2.59 -12.49 16.96
N ASP A 44 -3.41 -12.93 17.93
CA ASP A 44 -3.37 -14.30 18.45
C ASP A 44 -4.02 -15.29 17.49
N VAL A 45 -5.10 -14.87 16.83
CA VAL A 45 -5.81 -15.67 15.81
C VAL A 45 -4.93 -15.89 14.58
N LEU A 46 -4.17 -14.87 14.16
CA LEU A 46 -3.30 -14.97 12.98
C LEU A 46 -1.94 -15.61 13.28
N ARG A 47 -1.56 -15.74 14.55
CA ARG A 47 -0.22 -16.15 15.00
C ARG A 47 0.23 -17.51 14.48
N ASP A 48 -0.70 -18.42 14.26
CA ASP A 48 -0.42 -19.78 13.82
C ASP A 48 -0.11 -19.89 12.31
N GLY A 49 -0.37 -18.81 11.55
CA GLY A 49 -0.23 -18.72 10.10
C GLY A 49 -1.25 -19.57 9.31
N GLN A 50 -2.11 -20.35 9.97
CA GLN A 50 -3.04 -21.25 9.28
C GLN A 50 -4.15 -20.47 8.57
N VAL A 51 -4.71 -19.46 9.26
CA VAL A 51 -5.74 -18.57 8.70
C VAL A 51 -5.19 -17.86 7.46
N LEU A 52 -3.97 -17.33 7.54
CA LEU A 52 -3.31 -16.63 6.43
C LEU A 52 -3.07 -17.55 5.22
N CYS A 53 -2.60 -18.77 5.45
CA CYS A 53 -2.42 -19.74 4.36
C CYS A 53 -3.76 -20.14 3.72
N ARG A 54 -4.83 -20.30 4.52
CA ARG A 54 -6.19 -20.58 4.00
C ARG A 54 -6.72 -19.42 3.18
N LEU A 55 -6.52 -18.18 3.65
CA LEU A 55 -6.89 -16.96 2.94
C LEU A 55 -6.25 -16.92 1.55
N MET A 56 -4.95 -17.16 1.49
CA MET A 56 -4.22 -17.13 0.23
C MET A 56 -4.68 -18.23 -0.73
N ASN A 57 -4.96 -19.43 -0.22
CA ASN A 57 -5.50 -20.53 -1.02
C ASN A 57 -6.93 -20.26 -1.54
N LYS A 58 -7.71 -19.40 -0.89
CA LYS A 58 -9.02 -18.95 -1.40
C LYS A 58 -8.87 -17.91 -2.50
N ILE A 59 -7.93 -16.99 -2.35
CA ILE A 59 -7.65 -15.95 -3.35
C ILE A 59 -7.06 -16.55 -4.61
N GLN A 60 -6.04 -17.40 -4.45
CA GLN A 60 -5.39 -18.11 -5.53
C GLN A 60 -5.28 -19.60 -5.14
N PRO A 61 -6.12 -20.45 -5.75
CA PRO A 61 -6.07 -21.88 -5.49
C PRO A 61 -4.69 -22.48 -5.79
N GLY A 62 -4.15 -23.22 -4.82
CA GLY A 62 -2.86 -23.91 -4.97
C GLY A 62 -1.64 -23.09 -4.55
N SER A 63 -1.79 -21.88 -4.03
CA SER A 63 -0.66 -21.05 -3.58
C SER A 63 0.12 -21.61 -2.39
N VAL A 64 -0.56 -22.32 -1.49
CA VAL A 64 0.06 -23.02 -0.34
C VAL A 64 -0.32 -24.49 -0.37
N ALA A 65 0.63 -25.35 -0.77
CA ALA A 65 0.39 -26.78 -0.96
C ALA A 65 0.06 -27.54 0.34
N LYS A 66 0.74 -27.22 1.45
CA LYS A 66 0.57 -27.94 2.72
C LYS A 66 0.59 -26.98 3.91
N ILE A 67 -0.53 -26.91 4.61
CA ILE A 67 -0.67 -26.12 5.84
C ILE A 67 -0.43 -27.03 7.04
N ASN A 68 0.49 -26.64 7.93
CA ASN A 68 0.71 -27.37 9.17
C ASN A 68 -0.40 -27.03 10.17
N LYS A 69 -1.22 -28.03 10.56
CA LYS A 69 -2.36 -27.83 11.47
C LYS A 69 -2.02 -27.89 12.95
N SER A 70 -0.95 -28.60 13.28
CA SER A 70 -0.53 -28.87 14.65
C SER A 70 0.99 -29.04 14.68
N GLY A 71 1.63 -28.46 15.69
CA GLY A 71 3.07 -28.56 15.87
C GLY A 71 3.61 -27.46 16.78
N GLY A 72 4.88 -27.57 17.14
CA GLY A 72 5.56 -26.53 17.93
C GLY A 72 5.81 -25.24 17.15
N GLN A 73 6.47 -24.28 17.79
CA GLN A 73 6.81 -22.94 17.26
C GLN A 73 7.33 -22.94 15.80
N PHE A 74 8.21 -23.88 15.45
CA PHE A 74 8.77 -23.96 14.09
C PHE A 74 7.71 -24.15 13.00
N LYS A 75 6.64 -24.89 13.29
CA LYS A 75 5.56 -25.14 12.32
C LYS A 75 4.68 -23.92 12.09
N MET A 76 4.45 -23.12 13.12
CA MET A 76 3.74 -21.83 13.00
C MET A 76 4.56 -20.85 12.15
N MET A 77 5.87 -20.74 12.43
CA MET A 77 6.77 -19.91 11.62
C MET A 77 6.86 -20.38 10.16
N GLU A 78 6.87 -21.70 9.92
CA GLU A 78 6.86 -22.27 8.58
C GLU A 78 5.58 -21.89 7.80
N ASN A 79 4.40 -21.95 8.43
CA ASN A 79 3.15 -21.49 7.81
C ASN A 79 3.22 -20.01 7.42
N ILE A 80 3.73 -19.16 8.30
CA ILE A 80 3.87 -17.72 8.02
C ILE A 80 4.83 -17.49 6.84
N ASN A 81 5.94 -18.23 6.76
CA ASN A 81 6.87 -18.14 5.63
C ASN A 81 6.22 -18.60 4.32
N LEU A 82 5.42 -19.67 4.33
CA LEU A 82 4.69 -20.14 3.16
C LEU A 82 3.69 -19.07 2.67
N PHE A 83 3.00 -18.41 3.60
CA PHE A 83 2.12 -17.29 3.27
C PHE A 83 2.90 -16.13 2.63
N GLN A 84 4.04 -15.72 3.19
CA GLN A 84 4.87 -14.66 2.62
C GLN A 84 5.35 -14.99 1.20
N GLN A 85 5.76 -16.24 0.95
CA GLN A 85 6.15 -16.68 -0.40
C GLN A 85 4.98 -16.57 -1.37
N ALA A 86 3.80 -17.01 -0.94
CA ALA A 86 2.59 -16.95 -1.74
C ALA A 86 2.13 -15.50 -2.04
N LEU A 87 2.32 -14.55 -1.13
CA LEU A 87 2.07 -13.13 -1.37
C LEU A 87 2.97 -12.57 -2.48
N LYS A 88 4.26 -12.91 -2.44
CA LYS A 88 5.25 -12.46 -3.42
C LYS A 88 4.95 -13.02 -4.80
N SER A 89 4.63 -14.31 -4.89
CA SER A 89 4.24 -14.93 -6.17
C SER A 89 2.91 -14.41 -6.70
N TYR A 90 2.00 -13.95 -5.84
CA TYR A 90 0.77 -13.27 -6.25
C TYR A 90 0.99 -11.82 -6.73
N GLY A 91 2.16 -11.24 -6.47
CA GLY A 91 2.52 -9.89 -6.95
C GLY A 91 2.38 -8.78 -5.91
N VAL A 92 2.29 -9.12 -4.62
CA VAL A 92 2.49 -8.13 -3.54
C VAL A 92 3.97 -7.73 -3.50
N ALA A 93 4.24 -6.43 -3.38
CA ALA A 93 5.61 -5.93 -3.34
C ALA A 93 6.34 -6.40 -2.08
N ASP A 94 7.61 -6.81 -2.22
CA ASP A 94 8.44 -7.29 -1.12
C ASP A 94 8.53 -6.32 0.07
N LEU A 95 8.51 -5.02 -0.20
CA LEU A 95 8.54 -3.96 0.82
C LEU A 95 7.27 -3.91 1.68
N ASP A 96 6.15 -4.37 1.13
CA ASP A 96 4.87 -4.40 1.84
C ASP A 96 4.68 -5.71 2.62
N VAL A 97 5.57 -6.71 2.46
CA VAL A 97 5.47 -8.02 3.12
C VAL A 97 6.12 -7.99 4.51
N PHE A 98 5.31 -8.24 5.55
CA PHE A 98 5.79 -8.34 6.93
C PHE A 98 6.75 -9.52 7.15
N GLN A 99 7.56 -9.44 8.20
CA GLN A 99 8.51 -10.49 8.59
C GLN A 99 7.91 -11.42 9.64
N THR A 100 8.36 -12.67 9.70
CA THR A 100 7.77 -13.69 10.60
C THR A 100 7.79 -13.29 12.07
N VAL A 101 8.80 -12.53 12.50
CA VAL A 101 8.90 -11.98 13.86
C VAL A 101 7.86 -10.91 14.17
N ASP A 102 7.37 -10.18 13.16
CA ASP A 102 6.40 -9.10 13.32
C ASP A 102 5.07 -9.63 13.84
N LEU A 103 4.64 -10.78 13.30
CA LEU A 103 3.44 -11.49 13.73
C LEU A 103 3.69 -12.45 14.91
N TYR A 104 4.69 -13.32 14.81
CA TYR A 104 4.88 -14.39 15.79
C TYR A 104 5.30 -13.88 17.18
N GLU A 105 6.19 -12.88 17.22
CA GLU A 105 6.65 -12.23 18.45
C GLU A 105 5.89 -10.92 18.75
N LYS A 106 4.90 -10.58 17.92
CA LYS A 106 4.11 -9.34 18.02
C LYS A 106 4.99 -8.08 18.00
N LYS A 107 6.06 -8.08 17.20
CA LYS A 107 6.97 -6.93 17.11
C LYS A 107 6.37 -5.76 16.35
N ASP A 108 5.65 -6.03 15.26
CA ASP A 108 5.04 -4.99 14.42
C ASP A 108 3.72 -5.49 13.78
N ILE A 109 2.64 -5.45 14.57
CA ILE A 109 1.31 -5.87 14.10
C ILE A 109 0.75 -4.89 13.06
N ALA A 110 1.14 -3.62 13.10
CA ALA A 110 0.71 -2.64 12.11
C ALA A 110 1.22 -2.99 10.71
N GLN A 111 2.46 -3.52 10.61
CA GLN A 111 2.99 -4.02 9.34
C GLN A 111 2.17 -5.21 8.81
N VAL A 112 1.70 -6.13 9.66
CA VAL A 112 0.85 -7.26 9.25
C VAL A 112 -0.45 -6.75 8.62
N THR A 113 -1.11 -5.80 9.28
CA THR A 113 -2.33 -5.18 8.75
C THR A 113 -2.04 -4.49 7.41
N THR A 114 -0.94 -3.74 7.32
CA THR A 114 -0.51 -3.10 6.06
C THR A 114 -0.31 -4.11 4.93
N THR A 115 0.29 -5.26 5.21
CA THR A 115 0.46 -6.34 4.22
C THR A 115 -0.88 -6.90 3.74
N LEU A 116 -1.89 -7.03 4.62
CA LEU A 116 -3.23 -7.48 4.22
C LEU A 116 -3.92 -6.46 3.30
N PHE A 117 -3.81 -5.16 3.60
CA PHE A 117 -4.29 -4.12 2.69
C PHE A 117 -3.51 -4.09 1.37
N ALA A 118 -2.22 -4.40 1.37
CA ALA A 118 -1.44 -4.57 0.15
C ALA A 118 -1.95 -5.76 -0.68
N LEU A 119 -2.21 -6.90 -0.04
CA LEU A 119 -2.83 -8.06 -0.69
C LEU A 119 -4.19 -7.70 -1.29
N GLY A 120 -5.06 -7.07 -0.50
CA GLY A 120 -6.38 -6.59 -0.94
C GLY A 120 -6.29 -5.69 -2.17
N ARG A 121 -5.37 -4.73 -2.17
CA ARG A 121 -5.10 -3.87 -3.34
C ARG A 121 -4.60 -4.65 -4.55
N THR A 122 -3.75 -5.65 -4.34
CA THR A 122 -3.24 -6.51 -5.41
C THR A 122 -4.36 -7.33 -6.04
N THR A 123 -5.38 -7.76 -5.29
CA THR A 123 -6.51 -8.51 -5.86
C THR A 123 -7.29 -7.75 -6.93
N TYR A 124 -7.28 -6.41 -6.93
CA TYR A 124 -7.90 -5.61 -8.01
C TYR A 124 -7.20 -5.78 -9.38
N ARG A 125 -5.92 -6.20 -9.38
CA ARG A 125 -5.15 -6.43 -10.61
C ARG A 125 -5.40 -7.82 -11.20
N HIS A 126 -6.11 -8.69 -10.48
CA HIS A 126 -6.34 -10.09 -10.82
C HIS A 126 -7.82 -10.30 -11.17
N PRO A 127 -8.19 -10.33 -12.46
CA PRO A 127 -9.59 -10.45 -12.91
C PRO A 127 -10.26 -11.75 -12.48
N GLU A 128 -9.49 -12.79 -12.17
CA GLU A 128 -9.97 -14.07 -11.65
C GLU A 128 -10.56 -13.96 -10.24
N TRP A 129 -10.17 -12.91 -9.49
CA TRP A 129 -10.70 -12.67 -8.15
C TRP A 129 -12.01 -11.88 -8.20
N GLN A 130 -13.10 -12.56 -7.82
CA GLN A 130 -14.46 -11.99 -7.76
C GLN A 130 -14.99 -11.87 -6.31
N GLY A 131 -14.12 -12.09 -5.32
CA GLY A 131 -14.50 -12.02 -3.92
C GLY A 131 -14.53 -10.59 -3.38
N PRO A 132 -14.74 -10.43 -2.07
CA PRO A 132 -14.72 -9.12 -1.43
C PRO A 132 -13.32 -8.52 -1.52
N TYR A 133 -13.25 -7.21 -1.73
CA TYR A 133 -12.00 -6.46 -1.80
C TYR A 133 -11.72 -5.75 -0.48
N LEU A 134 -10.45 -5.46 -0.21
CA LEU A 134 -10.02 -4.72 0.96
C LEU A 134 -9.28 -3.45 0.52
N GLY A 135 -9.68 -2.31 1.10
CA GLY A 135 -9.14 -0.99 0.78
C GLY A 135 -9.69 -0.39 -0.52
N PRO A 136 -9.26 0.83 -0.86
CA PRO A 136 -9.75 1.56 -2.03
C PRO A 136 -9.25 0.93 -3.33
N ARG A 137 -10.10 0.96 -4.37
CA ARG A 137 -9.72 0.56 -5.73
C ARG A 137 -8.54 1.44 -6.20
N PRO A 138 -7.42 0.85 -6.66
CA PRO A 138 -6.33 1.60 -7.28
C PRO A 138 -6.85 2.42 -8.47
N ALA A 139 -6.41 3.67 -8.60
CA ALA A 139 -6.77 4.49 -9.75
C ALA A 139 -6.17 3.90 -11.04
N GLU A 140 -6.97 3.87 -12.10
CA GLU A 140 -6.50 3.51 -13.44
C GLU A 140 -5.83 4.73 -14.09
N GLU A 141 -4.71 4.50 -14.77
CA GLU A 141 -4.02 5.56 -15.51
C GLU A 141 -4.88 5.97 -16.72
N ASN A 142 -5.42 7.19 -16.69
CA ASN A 142 -6.11 7.76 -17.84
C ASN A 142 -5.08 8.43 -18.77
N LYS A 143 -4.44 7.63 -19.62
CA LYS A 143 -3.58 8.16 -20.69
C LYS A 143 -4.46 8.89 -21.69
N ARG A 144 -4.26 10.22 -21.78
CA ARG A 144 -4.92 11.05 -22.77
C ARG A 144 -4.03 11.12 -24.00
N ASP A 145 -4.42 10.40 -25.04
CA ASP A 145 -3.79 10.54 -26.34
C ASP A 145 -4.37 11.77 -27.05
N PHE A 146 -3.49 12.65 -27.49
CA PHE A 146 -3.85 13.80 -28.32
C PHE A 146 -3.42 13.52 -29.75
N SER A 147 -4.24 13.93 -30.73
CA SER A 147 -3.82 13.83 -32.13
C SER A 147 -2.63 14.74 -32.40
N GLU A 148 -1.78 14.40 -33.38
CA GLU A 148 -0.68 15.29 -33.80
C GLU A 148 -1.19 16.69 -34.19
N GLU A 149 -2.38 16.77 -34.79
CA GLU A 149 -3.02 18.03 -35.13
C GLU A 149 -3.39 18.83 -33.89
N GLN A 150 -3.90 18.19 -32.84
CA GLN A 150 -4.21 18.83 -31.56
C GLN A 150 -2.95 19.28 -30.81
N LEU A 151 -1.88 18.50 -30.85
CA LEU A 151 -0.58 18.87 -30.30
C LEU A 151 0.01 20.09 -31.02
N ARG A 152 -0.01 20.07 -32.37
CA ARG A 152 0.46 21.19 -33.22
C ARG A 152 -0.41 22.44 -33.08
N ALA A 153 -1.73 22.28 -32.92
CA ALA A 153 -2.62 23.39 -32.61
C ALA A 153 -2.29 24.01 -31.24
N GLY A 154 -1.82 23.20 -30.28
CA GLY A 154 -1.33 23.65 -28.98
C GLY A 154 -0.07 24.51 -29.05
N GLU A 155 0.86 24.22 -29.97
CA GLU A 155 2.10 25.00 -30.16
C GLU A 155 1.83 26.47 -30.53
N GLY A 156 0.71 26.74 -31.20
CA GLY A 156 0.27 28.09 -31.55
C GLY A 156 -0.43 28.87 -30.44
N ILE A 157 -0.80 28.21 -29.33
CA ILE A 157 -1.51 28.83 -28.22
C ILE A 157 -0.49 29.43 -27.26
N ILE A 158 -0.19 30.71 -27.46
CA ILE A 158 0.62 31.51 -26.54
C ILE A 158 -0.21 31.73 -25.27
N GLY A 159 0.20 31.12 -24.15
CA GLY A 159 -0.49 31.26 -22.87
C GLY A 159 -0.60 32.73 -22.44
N LEU A 160 -1.66 33.08 -21.70
CA LEU A 160 -1.96 34.46 -21.29
C LEU A 160 -0.78 35.18 -20.57
N GLN A 161 0.14 34.42 -19.97
CA GLN A 161 1.35 34.94 -19.32
C GLN A 161 2.49 35.31 -20.28
N ALA A 162 2.46 34.85 -21.52
CA ALA A 162 3.58 35.00 -22.46
C ALA A 162 3.58 36.34 -23.23
N GLY A 163 2.69 37.28 -22.87
CA GLY A 163 2.75 38.67 -23.34
C GLY A 163 2.51 38.82 -24.85
N GLN A 164 1.41 39.45 -25.23
CA GLN A 164 1.14 39.71 -26.64
C GLN A 164 1.98 40.90 -27.13
N ASN A 165 2.97 40.67 -27.99
CA ASN A 165 3.83 41.73 -28.55
C ASN A 165 3.23 42.45 -29.77
N LYS A 166 1.94 42.25 -30.07
CA LYS A 166 1.28 42.75 -31.30
C LYS A 166 0.53 44.08 -31.13
N GLY A 167 0.76 44.83 -30.07
CA GLY A 167 0.26 46.21 -29.93
C GLY A 167 0.90 46.94 -28.76
N ALA A 168 1.42 48.15 -29.03
CA ALA A 168 2.16 49.05 -28.14
C ALA A 168 3.31 48.39 -27.36
N SER A 169 4.53 48.66 -27.83
CA SER A 169 5.82 48.31 -27.22
C SER A 169 5.77 48.13 -25.70
N GLN A 170 6.24 46.98 -25.23
CA GLN A 170 6.69 46.71 -23.86
C GLN A 170 7.93 47.57 -23.49
N ALA A 171 8.01 48.80 -24.00
CA ALA A 171 9.04 49.76 -23.64
C ALA A 171 8.73 50.26 -22.22
N GLY A 172 9.46 49.74 -21.23
CA GLY A 172 9.37 50.21 -19.84
C GLY A 172 8.90 49.17 -18.80
N GLN A 173 8.59 47.93 -19.18
CA GLN A 173 8.37 46.88 -18.19
C GLN A 173 9.71 46.36 -17.65
N SER A 174 10.14 46.91 -16.52
CA SER A 174 11.21 46.35 -15.68
C SER A 174 10.58 45.38 -14.68
N LEU A 175 10.55 44.09 -15.02
CA LEU A 175 10.19 43.04 -14.07
C LEU A 175 11.42 42.63 -13.24
N GLY A 176 11.41 43.02 -11.98
CA GLY A 176 12.49 42.77 -11.02
C GLY A 176 13.40 43.97 -10.80
N ALA A 177 13.91 44.11 -9.58
CA ALA A 177 14.83 45.18 -9.22
C ALA A 177 16.21 44.93 -9.83
N THR A 178 16.65 45.78 -10.76
CA THR A 178 18.00 45.70 -11.33
C THR A 178 19.03 45.97 -10.25
N ARG A 179 19.92 44.99 -10.00
CA ARG A 179 20.95 45.05 -8.96
C ARG A 179 21.92 46.20 -9.27
N LYS A 180 21.85 47.31 -8.52
CA LYS A 180 22.78 48.43 -8.65
C LYS A 180 24.16 48.00 -8.14
N ILE A 181 25.12 47.80 -9.04
CA ILE A 181 26.54 47.71 -8.67
C ILE A 181 27.07 49.15 -8.63
N LEU A 182 27.28 49.67 -7.42
CA LEU A 182 27.95 50.96 -7.22
C LEU A 182 29.45 50.71 -7.29
N LEU A 183 30.09 51.13 -8.38
CA LEU A 183 31.55 51.17 -8.47
C LEU A 183 32.03 52.45 -7.78
N GLY A 184 32.75 52.27 -6.66
CA GLY A 184 33.31 53.35 -5.85
C GLY A 184 34.43 54.11 -6.56
N LYS A 185 34.59 55.38 -6.14
CA LYS A 185 35.63 56.33 -6.56
C LYS A 185 37.03 55.90 -6.14
#